data_AF-A0A927ULB3-F1
#
_entry.id   AF-A0A927ULB3-F1
#
_cell.length_a   1.000
_cell.length_b   1.000
_cell.length_c   1.000
_cell.angle_alpha   90.00
_cell.angle_beta   90.00
_cell.angle_gamma   90.00
#
_symmetry.space_group_name_H-M   'P 1'
#
loop_
_entity.id
_entity.type
_entity.pdbx_description
1 polymer ?
#
loop_
_entity_poly.entity_id
_entity_poly.type
_entity_poly.pdbx_seq_one_letter_code
_entity_poly.pdbx_strand_id
1 'polypeptide(L)'
;MPCIERGWTLMCDRNALYLKVKQELERYEKRGVVISLEGEPVRAKKAARISCYETEACYMRDYIIDDSGNIIEIGFNRVDY
;
A
#
# COMPACT_ATOMS: atom_id res chain seq x y z
N MET A 1 31.57 4.17 18.73
CA MET A 1 31.20 3.21 17.66
C MET A 1 31.91 1.91 17.98
N PRO A 2 31.22 0.77 18.11
CA PRO A 2 30.61 0.11 16.94
C PRO A 2 29.27 -0.60 17.24
N CYS A 3 28.34 -0.63 16.29
CA CYS A 3 27.18 -1.55 16.36
C CYS A 3 26.92 -2.16 14.98
N ILE A 4 27.50 -3.32 14.77
CA ILE A 4 27.16 -4.29 13.72
C ILE A 4 25.91 -5.03 14.21
N GLU A 5 24.71 -4.44 14.12
CA GLU A 5 23.44 -5.10 14.49
C GLU A 5 22.21 -4.47 13.80
N ARG A 6 22.08 -4.53 12.47
CA ARG A 6 20.89 -3.98 11.77
C ARG A 6 20.11 -4.97 10.91
N GLY A 7 20.11 -6.25 11.29
CA GLY A 7 19.24 -7.26 10.69
C GLY A 7 17.81 -7.30 11.24
N TRP A 8 17.57 -6.81 12.46
CA TRP A 8 16.30 -7.05 13.18
C TRP A 8 15.40 -5.81 13.34
N THR A 9 15.93 -4.60 13.12
CA THR A 9 15.14 -3.35 13.24
C THR A 9 14.23 -3.10 12.02
N LEU A 10 14.65 -3.50 10.82
CA LEU A 10 13.89 -3.34 9.56
C LEU A 10 12.67 -4.27 9.42
N MET A 11 12.59 -5.31 10.25
CA MET A 11 11.58 -6.36 10.14
C MET A 11 10.36 -6.11 11.03
N CYS A 12 10.56 -5.50 12.21
CA CYS A 12 9.47 -5.05 13.08
C CYS A 12 8.70 -3.85 12.51
N ASP A 13 9.36 -2.99 11.73
CA ASP A 13 8.74 -1.81 11.10
C ASP A 13 7.74 -2.22 9.99
N ARG A 14 8.15 -3.14 9.10
CA ARG A 14 7.30 -3.56 7.97
C ARG A 14 5.99 -4.23 8.38
N ASN A 15 5.95 -4.94 9.51
CA ASN A 15 4.72 -5.56 9.99
C ASN A 15 3.75 -4.51 10.59
N ALA A 16 4.28 -3.53 11.32
CA ALA A 16 3.50 -2.40 11.81
C ALA A 16 2.97 -1.53 10.65
N LEU A 17 3.82 -1.27 9.66
CA LEU A 17 3.44 -0.58 8.42
C LEU A 17 2.36 -1.35 7.65
N TYR A 18 2.53 -2.66 7.47
CA TYR A 18 1.54 -3.51 6.82
C TYR A 18 0.20 -3.47 7.53
N LEU A 19 0.15 -3.59 8.86
CA LEU A 19 -1.09 -3.49 9.61
C LEU A 19 -1.77 -2.14 9.44
N LYS A 20 -0.99 -1.04 9.47
CA LYS A 20 -1.50 0.32 9.28
C LYS A 20 -2.07 0.52 7.88
N VAL A 21 -1.32 0.15 6.83
CA VAL A 21 -1.73 0.27 5.43
C VAL A 21 -2.94 -0.63 5.15
N LYS A 22 -2.93 -1.86 5.67
CA LYS A 22 -4.07 -2.77 5.54
C LYS A 22 -5.33 -2.17 6.16
N GLN A 23 -5.26 -1.66 7.39
CA GLN A 23 -6.43 -1.06 8.06
C GLN A 23 -6.95 0.17 7.34
N GLU A 24 -6.06 1.00 6.80
CA GLU A 24 -6.40 2.15 5.97
C GLU A 24 -7.18 1.70 4.73
N LEU A 25 -6.63 0.77 3.96
CA LEU A 25 -7.24 0.25 2.73
C LEU A 25 -8.56 -0.48 3.00
N GLU A 26 -8.67 -1.24 4.10
CA GLU A 26 -9.94 -1.88 4.50
C GLU A 26 -11.04 -0.84 4.82
N ARG A 27 -10.68 0.37 5.29
CA ARG A 27 -11.67 1.45 5.48
C ARG A 27 -12.17 2.00 4.15
N TYR A 28 -11.28 2.12 3.17
CA TYR A 28 -11.64 2.55 1.81
C TYR A 28 -12.52 1.50 1.13
N GLU A 29 -12.13 0.22 1.18
CA GLU A 29 -12.90 -0.89 0.63
C GLU A 29 -14.31 -0.96 1.25
N LYS A 30 -14.44 -0.78 2.58
CA LYS A 30 -15.74 -0.70 3.26
C LYS A 30 -16.61 0.50 2.86
N ARG A 31 -16.00 1.59 2.39
CA ARG A 31 -16.70 2.78 1.88
C ARG A 31 -17.11 2.64 0.41
N GLY A 32 -16.82 1.50 -0.23
CA GLY A 32 -17.08 1.26 -1.65
C GLY A 32 -16.01 1.82 -2.58
N VAL A 33 -14.86 2.27 -2.04
CA VAL A 33 -13.72 2.74 -2.85
C VAL A 33 -13.00 1.53 -3.42
N VAL A 34 -12.79 1.52 -4.73
CA VAL A 34 -12.07 0.47 -5.44
C VAL A 34 -10.58 0.57 -5.10
N ILE A 35 -9.93 -0.57 -4.92
CA ILE A 35 -8.47 -0.63 -4.79
C ILE A 35 -7.98 -1.40 -6.00
N SER A 36 -7.12 -0.80 -6.81
CA SER A 36 -6.56 -1.43 -8.00
C SER A 36 -5.05 -1.54 -7.91
N LEU A 37 -4.49 -2.51 -8.61
CA LEU A 37 -3.07 -2.71 -8.79
C LEU A 37 -2.84 -2.87 -10.29
N GLU A 38 -2.06 -1.97 -10.90
CA GLU A 38 -1.88 -1.94 -12.36
C GLU A 38 -3.23 -1.90 -13.12
N GLY A 39 -4.21 -1.16 -12.61
CA GLY A 39 -5.57 -1.08 -13.16
C GLY A 39 -6.48 -2.26 -12.85
N GLU A 40 -6.00 -3.32 -12.20
CA GLU A 40 -6.79 -4.50 -11.85
C GLU A 40 -7.33 -4.42 -10.42
N PRO A 41 -8.64 -4.57 -10.18
CA PRO A 41 -9.20 -4.56 -8.82
C PRO A 41 -8.62 -5.66 -7.93
N VAL A 42 -8.17 -5.28 -6.74
CA VAL A 42 -7.59 -6.17 -5.73
C VAL A 42 -8.13 -5.87 -4.34
N ARG A 43 -8.07 -6.88 -3.46
CA ARG A 43 -8.43 -6.69 -2.05
C ARG A 43 -7.37 -5.86 -1.31
N ALA A 44 -7.80 -5.09 -0.31
CA ALA A 44 -6.91 -4.28 0.55
C ALA A 44 -5.70 -5.07 1.08
N LYS A 45 -5.91 -6.32 1.50
CA LYS A 45 -4.85 -7.20 2.00
C LYS A 45 -3.73 -7.44 0.97
N LYS A 46 -4.08 -7.60 -0.31
CA LYS A 46 -3.12 -7.87 -1.38
C LYS A 46 -2.31 -6.62 -1.69
N ALA A 47 -2.98 -5.46 -1.87
CA ALA A 47 -2.33 -4.18 -2.10
C ALA A 47 -1.38 -3.79 -0.95
N ALA A 48 -1.81 -3.95 0.31
CA ALA A 48 -0.98 -3.69 1.48
C ALA A 48 0.26 -4.58 1.54
N ARG A 49 0.12 -5.87 1.18
CA ARG A 49 1.25 -6.82 1.17
C ARG A 49 2.30 -6.40 0.14
N ILE A 50 1.86 -6.09 -1.07
CA ILE A 50 2.73 -5.67 -2.17
C ILE A 50 3.45 -4.37 -1.79
N SER A 51 2.72 -3.38 -1.29
CA SER A 51 3.27 -2.09 -0.86
C SER A 51 4.34 -2.18 0.24
N CYS A 52 4.24 -3.17 1.15
CA CYS A 52 5.10 -3.24 2.33
C CYS A 52 6.23 -4.28 2.22
N TYR A 53 6.07 -5.29 1.36
CA TYR A 53 6.97 -6.45 1.31
C TYR A 53 7.57 -6.73 -0.06
N GLU A 54 7.00 -6.24 -1.17
CA GLU A 54 7.64 -6.40 -2.48
C GLU A 54 8.72 -5.31 -2.64
N THR A 55 9.94 -5.68 -2.28
CA THR A 55 11.11 -4.80 -2.16
C THR A 55 11.70 -4.34 -3.50
N GLU A 56 11.26 -4.93 -4.62
CA GLU A 56 11.81 -4.67 -5.96
C GLU A 56 10.99 -3.65 -6.76
N ALA A 57 9.80 -3.28 -6.28
CA ALA A 57 8.90 -2.36 -6.98
C ALA A 57 8.45 -1.24 -6.04
N CYS A 58 8.74 0.01 -6.42
CA CYS A 58 8.15 1.18 -5.78
C CYS A 58 6.75 1.39 -6.34
N TYR A 59 5.73 0.98 -5.59
CA TYR A 59 4.34 1.29 -5.95
C TYR A 59 3.96 2.67 -5.42
N MET A 60 3.56 3.57 -6.31
CA MET A 60 2.92 4.84 -5.95
C MET A 60 1.39 4.67 -5.89
N ARG A 61 0.76 5.43 -4.99
CA ARG A 61 -0.70 5.48 -4.85
C ARG A 61 -1.25 6.67 -5.63
N ASP A 62 -2.16 6.37 -6.55
CA ASP A 62 -2.94 7.38 -7.27
C ASP A 62 -4.36 7.41 -6.70
N TYR A 63 -4.87 8.61 -6.41
CA TYR A 63 -6.23 8.82 -5.94
C TYR A 63 -7.11 9.29 -7.09
N ILE A 64 -8.06 8.45 -7.50
CA ILE A 64 -9.01 8.77 -8.56
C ILE A 64 -10.28 9.29 -7.90
N ILE A 65 -10.74 10.46 -8.35
CA ILE A 65 -11.91 11.16 -7.83
C ILE A 65 -13.03 11.22 -8.86
N ASP A 66 -14.28 11.26 -8.39
CA ASP A 66 -15.44 11.58 -9.21
C ASP A 66 -15.59 13.10 -9.44
N ASP A 67 -16.57 13.49 -10.27
CA ASP A 67 -16.91 14.90 -10.55
C ASP A 67 -17.36 15.68 -9.31
N SER A 68 -17.73 14.98 -8.23
CA SER A 68 -18.12 15.56 -6.94
C SER A 68 -16.93 15.69 -5.97
N GLY A 69 -15.73 15.25 -6.37
CA GLY A 69 -14.51 15.28 -5.56
C GLY A 69 -14.38 14.14 -4.57
N ASN A 70 -15.21 13.09 -4.65
CA ASN A 70 -15.10 11.91 -3.80
C ASN A 70 -14.08 10.93 -4.38
N ILE A 71 -13.24 10.36 -3.53
CA ILE A 71 -12.33 9.27 -3.92
C ILE A 71 -13.17 8.04 -4.25
N ILE A 72 -13.09 7.59 -5.49
CA ILE A 72 -13.78 6.39 -5.99
C ILE A 72 -12.82 5.22 -6.17
N GLU A 73 -11.53 5.48 -6.36
CA GLU A 73 -10.52 4.45 -6.52
C GLU A 73 -9.15 4.87 -5.99
N ILE A 74 -8.40 3.90 -5.46
CA ILE A 74 -7.00 4.01 -5.09
C ILE A 74 -6.21 3.02 -5.96
N GLY A 75 -5.45 3.55 -6.90
CA GLY A 75 -4.60 2.77 -7.80
C GLY A 75 -3.18 2.63 -7.26
N PHE A 76 -2.65 1.41 -7.29
CA PHE A 76 -1.25 1.11 -7.00
C PHE A 76 -0.54 0.83 -8.31
N ASN A 77 0.30 1.78 -8.74
CA ASN A 77 1.05 1.68 -9.98
C ASN A 77 2.54 1.58 -9.69
N ARG A 78 3.19 0.61 -10.32
CA ARG A 78 4.62 0.39 -10.24
C ARG A 78 5.33 1.53 -10.95
N VAL A 79 6.32 2.07 -10.26
CA VAL A 79 7.22 3.08 -10.80
C VAL A 79 8.57 2.43 -11.01
N ASP A 80 8.93 2.29 -12.28
CA ASP A 80 10.28 1.91 -12.68
C ASP A 80 11.14 3.18 -12.80
N TYR A 81 12.30 3.17 -12.14
CA TYR A 81 13.31 4.23 -12.18
C TYR A 81 14.38 3.95 -13.22
#